data_AF-A0A0D2MVP4-F1
#
_entry.id   AF-A0A0D2MVP4-F1
#
_cell.length_a   1.000
_cell.length_b   1.000
_cell.length_c   1.000
_cell.angle_alpha   90.00
_cell.angle_beta   90.00
_cell.angle_gamma   90.00
#
_symmetry.space_group_name_H-M   'P 1'
#
loop_
_entity.id
_entity.type
_entity.pdbx_description
1 polymer ?
#
loop_
_entity_poly.entity_id
_entity_poly.type
_entity_poly.pdbx_seq_one_letter_code
_entity_poly.pdbx_strand_id
1 'polypeptide(L)'
;MLPLSKEQLQQVRDTGWLREVVFKTEPRVNKMEIAALLRSMYNIEADSINTINYEGKKKRIFDPKGRPKWYRQTDWKKVYVTVKPPKQAAKAADAAQRNAVAAFERERLKSVESGVGRQRYELLPLAVRHALMERRDAARGEQGAARGEQGTAAAAGRGERGRGERGAAAARGGPAGKRQRGRRLGFVQRQDGQGVPETRDT
;
A
#
# COMPACT_ATOMS: atom_id res chain seq x y z
N MET A 1 -2.61 -26.81 -5.93
CA MET A 1 -1.72 -25.63 -5.84
C MET A 1 -0.85 -25.60 -7.09
N LEU A 2 -0.51 -24.43 -7.64
CA LEU A 2 0.44 -24.35 -8.75
C LEU A 2 1.88 -24.52 -8.23
N PRO A 3 2.82 -25.02 -9.05
CA PRO A 3 4.20 -25.18 -8.62
C PRO A 3 4.82 -23.81 -8.30
N LEU A 4 5.64 -23.78 -7.26
CA LEU A 4 6.38 -22.59 -6.84
C LEU A 4 7.54 -22.31 -7.80
N SER A 5 7.87 -21.03 -7.99
CA SER A 5 9.08 -20.65 -8.72
C SER A 5 10.34 -21.04 -7.93
N LYS A 6 11.49 -21.08 -8.61
CA LYS A 6 12.78 -21.36 -7.96
C LYS A 6 13.07 -20.35 -6.84
N GLU A 7 12.76 -19.08 -7.07
CA GLU A 7 12.92 -17.99 -6.10
C GLU A 7 12.03 -18.19 -4.88
N GLN A 8 10.76 -18.57 -5.11
CA GLN A 8 9.82 -18.87 -4.03
C GLN A 8 10.29 -20.07 -3.19
N LEU A 9 10.80 -21.12 -3.83
CA LEU A 9 11.36 -22.27 -3.11
C LEU A 9 12.57 -21.87 -2.27
N GLN A 10 13.45 -21.03 -2.81
CA GLN A 10 14.61 -20.54 -2.06
C GLN A 10 14.17 -19.68 -0.88
N GLN A 11 13.20 -18.79 -1.06
CA GLN A 11 12.62 -18.01 0.02
C GLN A 11 12.03 -18.89 1.14
N VAL A 12 11.32 -19.96 0.78
CA VAL A 12 10.81 -20.93 1.77
C VAL A 12 11.95 -21.57 2.53
N ARG A 13 13.06 -21.92 1.88
CA ARG A 13 14.24 -22.51 2.54
C ARG A 13 14.88 -21.52 3.51
N ASP A 14 15.02 -20.25 3.12
CA ASP A 14 15.74 -19.25 3.90
C ASP A 14 14.90 -18.70 5.07
N THR A 15 13.64 -18.38 4.79
CA THR A 15 12.75 -17.67 5.74
C THR A 15 11.69 -18.56 6.36
N GLY A 16 11.41 -19.73 5.78
CA GLY A 16 10.34 -20.63 6.23
C GLY A 16 8.93 -20.21 5.83
N TRP A 17 8.74 -19.08 5.13
CA TRP A 17 7.40 -18.61 4.70
C TRP A 17 7.41 -17.90 3.35
N LEU A 18 6.22 -17.78 2.74
CA LEU A 18 6.03 -17.14 1.43
C LEU A 18 5.15 -15.91 1.54
N ARG A 19 5.53 -14.86 0.80
CA ARG A 19 4.71 -13.65 0.69
C ARG A 19 3.59 -13.80 -0.32
N GLU A 20 3.81 -14.53 -1.40
CA GLU A 20 2.83 -14.71 -2.47
C GLU A 20 2.67 -16.17 -2.85
N VAL A 21 1.41 -16.57 -3.04
CA VAL A 21 1.05 -17.94 -3.37
C VAL A 21 0.02 -17.95 -4.50
N VAL A 22 0.14 -18.94 -5.39
CA VAL A 22 -0.73 -19.08 -6.55
C VAL A 22 -1.49 -20.40 -6.54
N PHE A 23 -2.81 -20.32 -6.74
CA PHE A 23 -3.72 -21.46 -6.73
C PHE A 23 -4.55 -21.51 -8.01
N LYS A 24 -5.00 -22.72 -8.32
CA LYS A 24 -6.03 -22.99 -9.33
C LYS A 24 -7.33 -23.30 -8.58
N THR A 25 -8.40 -22.63 -8.98
CA THR A 25 -9.74 -22.77 -8.40
C THR A 25 -10.79 -22.88 -9.52
N GLU A 26 -12.04 -23.14 -9.14
CA GLU A 26 -13.15 -23.11 -10.09
C GLU A 26 -13.53 -21.66 -10.46
N PRO A 27 -13.99 -21.40 -11.70
CA PRO A 27 -14.36 -20.06 -12.15
C PRO A 27 -15.48 -19.39 -11.34
N ARG A 28 -16.32 -20.18 -10.67
CA ARG A 28 -17.48 -19.70 -9.91
C ARG A 28 -17.12 -19.13 -8.53
N VAL A 29 -15.99 -19.53 -7.96
CA VAL A 29 -15.61 -19.20 -6.58
C VAL A 29 -15.27 -17.71 -6.43
N ASN A 30 -15.83 -17.05 -5.42
CA ASN A 30 -15.60 -15.62 -5.19
C ASN A 30 -14.38 -15.35 -4.28
N LYS A 31 -13.83 -14.13 -4.31
CA LYS A 31 -12.66 -13.74 -3.50
C LYS A 31 -12.90 -13.89 -1.98
N MET A 32 -14.13 -13.63 -1.54
CA MET A 32 -14.51 -13.73 -0.12
C MET A 32 -14.50 -15.18 0.37
N GLU A 33 -14.95 -16.11 -0.47
CA GLU A 33 -14.93 -17.55 -0.16
C GLU A 33 -13.50 -18.06 -0.08
N ILE A 34 -12.62 -17.61 -0.99
CA ILE A 34 -11.20 -17.95 -0.97
C ILE A 34 -10.56 -17.44 0.32
N ALA A 35 -10.81 -16.19 0.70
CA ALA A 35 -10.28 -15.62 1.93
C ALA A 35 -10.75 -16.38 3.18
N ALA A 36 -12.05 -16.71 3.23
CA ALA A 36 -12.63 -17.46 4.34
C ALA A 36 -12.02 -18.87 4.45
N LEU A 37 -11.87 -19.58 3.32
CA LEU A 37 -11.30 -20.92 3.28
C LEU A 37 -9.81 -20.93 3.68
N LEU A 38 -9.02 -19.95 3.21
CA LEU A 38 -7.62 -19.81 3.61
C LEU A 38 -7.48 -19.55 5.11
N ARG A 39 -8.38 -18.74 5.67
CA ARG A 39 -8.43 -18.46 7.10
C ARG A 39 -8.85 -19.68 7.91
N SER A 40 -9.88 -20.42 7.49
CA SER A 40 -10.42 -21.53 8.26
C SER A 40 -9.57 -22.79 8.18
N MET A 41 -9.02 -23.12 7.00
CA MET A 41 -8.27 -24.37 6.80
C MET A 41 -6.79 -24.23 7.16
N TYR A 42 -6.19 -23.09 6.83
CA TYR A 42 -4.74 -22.91 6.96
C TYR A 42 -4.36 -21.88 8.02
N ASN A 43 -5.35 -21.21 8.63
CA ASN A 43 -5.12 -20.14 9.60
C ASN A 43 -4.24 -19.01 9.04
N ILE A 44 -4.31 -18.80 7.73
CA ILE A 44 -3.55 -17.79 7.00
C ILE A 44 -4.43 -16.54 6.80
N GLU A 45 -3.88 -15.38 7.14
CA GLU A 45 -4.51 -14.09 6.84
C GLU A 45 -4.01 -13.58 5.48
N ALA A 46 -4.93 -13.46 4.52
CA ALA A 46 -4.66 -12.83 3.23
C ALA A 46 -4.65 -11.30 3.38
N ASP A 47 -3.68 -10.66 2.74
CA ASP A 47 -3.60 -9.21 2.60
C ASP A 47 -4.38 -8.74 1.37
N SER A 48 -4.10 -9.35 0.22
CA SER A 48 -4.83 -9.09 -1.03
C SER A 48 -5.00 -10.34 -1.87
N ILE A 49 -6.10 -10.37 -2.65
CA ILE A 49 -6.48 -11.49 -3.50
C ILE A 49 -6.79 -10.98 -4.91
N ASN A 50 -6.02 -11.46 -5.88
CA ASN A 50 -6.15 -11.14 -7.29
C ASN A 50 -6.53 -12.40 -8.06
N THR A 51 -7.49 -12.29 -8.96
CA THR A 51 -8.07 -13.45 -9.65
C THR A 51 -8.15 -13.19 -11.13
N ILE A 52 -7.86 -14.21 -11.93
CA ILE A 52 -7.97 -14.17 -13.38
C ILE A 52 -8.70 -15.44 -13.84
N ASN A 53 -9.76 -15.27 -14.63
CA ASN A 53 -10.46 -16.38 -15.26
C ASN A 53 -9.74 -16.81 -16.52
N TYR A 54 -9.51 -18.11 -16.67
CA TYR A 54 -8.90 -18.72 -17.83
C TYR A 54 -9.88 -19.70 -18.47
N GLU A 55 -10.06 -19.52 -19.77
CA GLU A 55 -10.76 -20.48 -20.59
C GLU A 55 -9.92 -21.76 -20.77
N GLY A 56 -10.59 -22.90 -20.73
CA GLY A 56 -9.98 -24.18 -20.98
C GLY A 56 -9.54 -24.33 -22.43
N LYS A 57 -8.38 -24.96 -22.64
CA LYS A 57 -7.83 -25.18 -23.98
C LYS A 57 -8.74 -26.12 -24.77
N LYS A 58 -9.18 -25.68 -25.96
CA LYS A 58 -9.83 -26.52 -26.96
C LYS A 58 -8.77 -27.40 -27.64
N LYS A 59 -9.00 -28.71 -27.69
CA LYS A 59 -8.14 -29.72 -28.29
C LYS A 59 -8.93 -30.56 -29.28
N ARG A 60 -8.29 -30.92 -30.39
CA ARG A 60 -8.79 -31.96 -31.29
C ARG A 60 -8.27 -33.30 -30.82
N ILE A 61 -9.18 -34.23 -30.54
CA ILE A 61 -8.87 -35.61 -30.19
C ILE A 61 -9.48 -36.52 -31.25
N PHE A 62 -8.91 -37.70 -31.45
CA PHE A 62 -9.47 -38.71 -32.34
C PHE A 62 -10.10 -39.80 -31.47
N ASP A 63 -11.34 -40.17 -31.78
CA ASP A 63 -11.97 -41.34 -31.17
C ASP A 63 -11.19 -42.61 -31.58
N PRO A 64 -11.36 -43.75 -30.87
CA PRO A 64 -10.76 -45.03 -31.25
C PRO A 64 -11.11 -45.49 -32.69
N LYS A 65 -12.18 -44.93 -33.26
CA LYS A 65 -12.64 -45.16 -34.65
C LYS A 65 -12.03 -44.17 -35.67
N GLY A 66 -11.05 -43.36 -35.28
CA GLY A 66 -10.38 -42.38 -36.15
C GLY A 66 -11.19 -41.12 -36.47
N ARG A 67 -12.35 -40.91 -35.84
CA ARG A 67 -13.19 -39.72 -36.09
C ARG A 67 -12.69 -38.53 -35.25
N PRO A 68 -12.55 -37.32 -35.84
CA PRO A 68 -12.12 -36.15 -35.09
C PRO A 68 -13.25 -35.65 -34.19
N LYS A 69 -12.97 -35.51 -32.90
CA LYS A 69 -13.84 -34.91 -31.89
C LYS A 69 -13.16 -33.71 -31.25
N TRP A 70 -13.95 -32.69 -30.95
CA TRP A 70 -13.47 -31.53 -30.21
C TRP A 70 -13.71 -31.74 -28.72
N TYR A 71 -12.67 -31.55 -27.93
CA TYR A 71 -12.72 -31.58 -26.47
C TYR A 71 -12.22 -30.26 -25.93
N ARG A 72 -12.91 -29.69 -24.93
CA ARG A 72 -12.47 -28.48 -24.23
C ARG A 72 -12.11 -28.88 -22.80
N GLN A 73 -10.91 -28.50 -22.36
CA GLN A 73 -10.55 -28.64 -20.95
C GLN A 73 -11.48 -27.78 -20.08
N THR A 74 -11.64 -28.15 -18.81
CA THR A 74 -12.45 -27.34 -17.89
C THR A 74 -11.83 -25.95 -17.71
N ASP A 75 -12.69 -24.93 -17.78
CA ASP A 75 -12.32 -23.55 -17.43
C ASP A 75 -11.85 -23.49 -15.98
N TRP A 76 -10.97 -22.53 -15.68
CA TRP A 76 -10.40 -22.42 -14.35
C TRP A 76 -10.09 -20.99 -13.98
N LYS A 77 -9.91 -20.73 -12.69
CA LYS A 77 -9.53 -19.42 -12.17
C LYS A 77 -8.17 -19.52 -11.50
N LYS A 78 -7.23 -18.68 -11.95
CA LYS A 78 -5.93 -18.48 -11.29
C LYS A 78 -6.11 -17.44 -10.22
N VAL A 79 -5.57 -17.73 -9.05
CA VAL A 79 -5.69 -16.87 -7.89
C VAL A 79 -4.29 -16.59 -7.39
N TYR A 80 -3.96 -15.31 -7.28
CA TYR A 80 -2.76 -14.79 -6.64
C TYR A 80 -3.18 -14.27 -5.27
N VAL A 81 -2.55 -14.77 -4.21
CA VAL A 81 -2.79 -14.29 -2.84
C VAL A 81 -1.49 -13.75 -2.29
N THR A 82 -1.55 -12.51 -1.84
CA THR A 82 -0.52 -11.92 -1.00
C THR A 82 -0.89 -12.21 0.45
N VAL A 83 0.03 -12.83 1.17
CA VAL A 83 -0.15 -13.30 2.54
C VAL A 83 0.49 -12.32 3.51
N LYS A 84 -0.17 -12.07 4.64
CA LYS A 84 0.42 -11.28 5.72
C LYS A 84 1.57 -12.05 6.38
N PRO A 85 2.63 -11.36 6.85
CA PRO A 85 3.69 -12.03 7.58
C PRO A 85 3.10 -12.78 8.79
N PRO A 86 3.59 -14.00 9.07
CA PRO A 86 3.11 -14.74 10.23
C PRO A 86 3.38 -13.92 11.50
N LYS A 87 2.52 -14.07 12.51
CA LYS A 87 2.59 -13.27 13.75
C LYS A 87 3.98 -13.28 14.41
N GLN A 88 4.70 -14.39 14.29
CA GLN A 88 6.08 -14.53 14.80
C GLN A 88 7.08 -13.69 14.00
N ALA A 89 7.02 -13.76 12.66
CA ALA A 89 7.88 -12.95 11.79
C ALA A 89 7.58 -11.46 11.91
N ALA A 90 6.31 -11.08 12.09
CA ALA A 90 5.92 -9.69 12.33
C ALA A 90 6.58 -9.13 13.61
N LYS A 91 6.49 -9.86 14.73
CA LYS A 91 7.15 -9.47 15.99
C LYS A 91 8.67 -9.35 15.85
N ALA A 92 9.29 -10.28 15.12
CA ALA A 92 10.73 -10.22 14.86
C ALA A 92 11.12 -8.99 14.02
N ALA A 93 10.31 -8.65 13.02
CA ALA A 93 10.51 -7.45 12.21
C ALA A 93 10.36 -6.16 13.04
N ASP A 94 9.34 -6.06 13.89
CA ASP A 94 9.16 -4.93 14.81
C ASP A 94 10.35 -4.76 15.76
N ALA A 95 10.84 -5.88 16.32
CA ALA A 95 12.02 -5.86 17.19
C ALA A 95 13.29 -5.43 16.44
N ALA A 96 13.48 -5.92 15.21
CA ALA A 96 14.60 -5.51 14.36
C ALA A 96 14.55 -4.02 14.02
N GLN A 97 13.36 -3.48 13.69
CA GLN A 97 13.16 -2.05 13.46
C GLN A 97 13.52 -1.22 14.69
N ARG A 98 13.07 -1.63 15.88
CA ARG A 98 13.40 -0.95 17.14
C ARG A 98 14.92 -0.95 17.40
N ASN A 99 15.57 -2.09 17.19
CA ASN A 99 17.02 -2.21 17.36
C ASN A 99 17.80 -1.34 16.37
N ALA A 100 17.36 -1.26 15.11
CA ALA A 100 17.97 -0.40 14.10
C ALA A 100 17.81 1.09 14.43
N VAL A 101 16.63 1.51 14.88
CA VAL A 101 16.38 2.89 15.34
C VAL A 101 17.26 3.21 16.55
N ALA A 102 17.32 2.32 17.54
CA ALA A 102 18.17 2.51 18.72
C ALA A 102 19.66 2.56 18.37
N ALA A 103 20.13 1.73 17.42
CA ALA A 103 21.51 1.77 16.93
C ALA A 103 21.82 3.10 16.24
N PHE A 104 20.90 3.57 15.38
CA PHE A 104 21.03 4.86 14.70
C PHE A 104 21.05 6.03 15.70
N GLU A 105 20.19 6.02 16.73
CA GLU A 105 20.20 7.05 17.77
C GLU A 105 21.48 7.04 18.61
N ARG A 106 22.04 5.86 18.89
CA ARG A 106 23.35 5.73 19.57
C ARG A 106 24.49 6.33 18.73
N GLU A 107 24.51 6.05 17.43
CA GLU A 107 25.50 6.65 16.52
C GLU A 107 25.33 8.16 16.43
N ARG A 108 24.08 8.65 16.36
CA ARG A 108 23.78 10.08 16.41
C ARG A 108 24.32 10.73 17.68
N LEU A 109 24.07 10.15 18.86
CA LEU A 109 24.56 10.71 20.13
C LEU A 109 26.09 10.78 20.18
N LYS A 110 26.79 9.71 19.75
CA LYS A 110 28.26 9.70 19.64
C LYS A 110 28.80 10.79 18.72
N SER A 111 28.10 11.08 17.61
CA SER A 111 28.49 12.14 16.67
C SER A 111 28.24 13.55 17.20
N VAL A 112 27.26 13.72 18.11
CA VAL A 112 26.99 14.99 18.78
C VAL A 112 28.05 15.25 19.85
N GLU A 113 28.42 14.22 20.61
CA GLU A 113 29.48 14.28 21.63
C GLU A 113 30.86 14.58 21.04
N SER A 114 31.15 14.10 19.83
CA SER A 114 32.43 14.39 19.15
C SER A 114 32.53 15.78 18.52
N GLY A 115 31.49 16.63 18.61
CA GLY A 115 31.52 18.02 18.14
C GLY A 115 31.51 18.20 16.61
N VAL A 116 31.52 17.12 15.83
CA VAL A 116 31.47 17.14 14.36
C VAL A 116 30.01 17.05 13.90
N GLY A 117 29.19 18.07 14.23
CA GLY A 117 27.74 17.91 14.25
C GLY A 117 26.93 19.06 13.65
N ARG A 118 27.28 19.57 12.47
CA ARG A 118 26.43 20.50 11.71
C ARG A 118 26.37 20.19 10.21
N GLN A 119 26.06 18.97 9.83
CA GLN A 119 25.62 18.66 8.46
C GLN A 119 25.13 17.22 8.43
N ARG A 120 24.19 16.91 7.52
CA ARG A 120 23.61 15.56 7.23
C ARG A 120 22.21 15.26 7.76
N TYR A 121 21.31 16.24 7.86
CA TYR A 121 19.86 15.93 7.86
C TYR A 121 19.37 15.37 6.52
N GLU A 122 20.18 15.43 5.47
CA GLU A 122 19.81 15.06 4.11
C GLU A 122 19.98 13.58 3.78
N LEU A 123 20.70 12.80 4.60
CA LEU A 123 21.01 11.39 4.33
C LEU A 123 20.01 10.40 4.97
N LEU A 124 18.95 10.89 5.61
CA LEU A 124 17.95 10.06 6.27
C LEU A 124 16.87 9.59 5.28
N PRO A 125 16.40 8.33 5.37
CA PRO A 125 15.17 7.91 4.69
C PRO A 125 14.01 8.84 5.03
N LEU A 126 13.21 9.23 4.03
CA LEU A 126 12.21 10.30 4.15
C LEU A 126 11.24 10.10 5.33
N ALA A 127 10.81 8.86 5.57
CA ALA A 127 9.93 8.49 6.68
C ALA A 127 10.51 8.85 8.05
N VAL A 128 11.83 8.72 8.22
CA VAL A 128 12.55 9.04 9.45
C VAL A 128 12.68 10.57 9.63
N ARG A 129 12.83 11.33 8.53
CA ARG A 129 12.80 12.81 8.58
C ARG A 129 11.43 13.33 9.02
N HIS A 130 10.35 12.80 8.45
CA HIS A 130 8.99 13.23 8.78
C HIS A 130 8.67 12.97 10.27
N ALA A 131 8.97 11.77 10.77
CA ALA A 131 8.76 11.43 12.19
C ALA A 131 9.58 12.32 13.16
N LEU A 132 10.80 12.72 12.78
CA LEU A 132 11.64 13.63 13.57
C LEU A 132 11.17 15.08 13.54
N MET A 133 10.65 15.56 12.39
CA MET A 133 10.07 16.90 12.27
C MET A 133 8.77 17.02 13.09
N GLU A 134 7.87 16.05 12.99
CA GLU A 134 6.59 16.04 13.74
C GLU A 134 6.79 16.07 15.25
N ARG A 135 7.77 15.32 15.79
CA ARG A 135 8.13 15.37 17.22
C ARG A 135 8.71 16.73 17.65
N ARG A 136 9.45 17.41 16.76
CA ARG A 136 10.04 18.72 17.05
C ARG A 136 9.00 19.84 17.08
N ASP A 137 8.03 19.77 16.18
CA ASP A 137 6.94 20.74 16.11
C ASP A 137 5.96 20.55 17.29
N ALA A 138 5.70 19.30 17.70
CA ALA A 138 4.96 19.01 18.93
C ALA A 138 5.65 19.58 20.19
N ALA A 139 6.97 19.41 20.32
CA ALA A 139 7.74 19.93 21.45
C ALA A 139 7.84 21.48 21.46
N ARG A 140 7.77 22.14 20.30
CA ARG A 140 7.70 23.61 20.22
C ARG A 140 6.32 24.16 20.56
N GLY A 141 5.25 23.43 20.25
CA GLY A 141 3.89 23.80 20.62
C GLY A 141 3.68 23.89 22.14
N GLU A 142 4.29 22.98 22.90
CA GLU A 142 4.22 22.97 24.37
C GLU A 142 5.02 24.10 25.02
N GLN A 143 6.16 24.50 24.45
CA GLN A 143 6.97 25.61 24.95
C GLN A 143 6.40 27.00 24.62
N GLY A 144 5.57 27.10 23.56
CA GLY A 144 4.85 28.33 23.21
C GLY A 144 3.66 28.63 24.12
N ALA A 145 2.99 27.60 24.64
CA ALA A 145 1.84 27.77 25.53
C ALA A 145 2.25 28.21 26.95
N ALA A 146 3.42 27.80 27.44
CA ALA A 146 3.90 28.10 28.79
C ALA A 146 4.47 29.54 28.98
N ARG A 147 4.62 30.34 27.92
CA ARG A 147 5.21 31.70 27.97
C ARG A 147 4.20 32.83 27.77
N GLY A 148 2.92 32.53 27.57
CA GLY A 148 1.88 33.53 27.27
C GLY A 148 1.10 34.11 28.47
N GLU A 149 1.30 33.61 29.70
CA GLU A 149 0.42 33.91 30.83
C GLU A 149 1.01 34.83 31.91
N GLN A 150 2.11 35.53 31.63
CA GLN A 150 2.69 36.52 32.56
C GLN A 150 3.01 37.81 31.83
N GLY A 151 2.04 38.71 31.73
CA GLY A 151 2.27 40.06 31.24
C GLY A 151 1.00 40.80 30.85
N THR A 152 0.29 41.37 31.83
CA THR A 152 -0.16 42.77 31.88
C THR A 152 -1.28 42.93 32.91
N ALA A 153 -0.95 43.50 34.06
CA ALA A 153 -1.91 44.12 34.96
C ALA A 153 -1.45 45.54 35.26
N ALA A 154 -2.43 46.46 35.26
CA ALA A 154 -2.41 47.86 35.70
C ALA A 154 -1.98 48.95 34.69
N ALA A 155 -2.99 49.58 34.07
CA ALA A 155 -3.11 51.04 34.00
C ALA A 155 -4.58 51.45 33.77
N ALA A 156 -4.98 52.53 34.42
CA ALA A 156 -6.35 52.96 34.68
C ALA A 156 -7.07 53.66 33.51
N GLY A 157 -8.41 53.66 33.58
CA GLY A 157 -9.16 54.91 33.66
C GLY A 157 -9.92 55.45 32.43
N ARG A 158 -11.24 55.53 32.60
CA ARG A 158 -12.23 56.51 32.05
C ARG A 158 -12.57 56.50 30.56
N GLY A 159 -13.88 56.45 30.30
CA GLY A 159 -14.52 57.21 29.22
C GLY A 159 -15.75 56.55 28.61
N GLU A 160 -16.94 56.90 29.10
CA GLU A 160 -18.20 56.69 28.37
C GLU A 160 -18.19 57.42 27.01
N ARG A 161 -18.74 56.76 25.97
CA ARG A 161 -19.84 57.30 25.14
C ARG A 161 -20.21 56.33 23.99
N GLY A 162 -21.43 55.79 24.07
CA GLY A 162 -22.47 56.05 23.08
C GLY A 162 -22.47 55.32 21.73
N ARG A 163 -23.59 54.62 21.52
CA ARG A 163 -24.35 54.41 20.27
C ARG A 163 -23.87 53.35 19.27
N GLY A 164 -24.80 52.46 18.92
CA GLY A 164 -24.94 51.99 17.55
C GLY A 164 -25.41 50.56 17.41
N GLU A 165 -26.71 50.33 17.58
CA GLU A 165 -27.39 49.15 17.05
C GLU A 165 -27.15 49.00 15.53
N ARG A 166 -27.04 47.73 15.11
CA ARG A 166 -27.36 47.11 13.80
C ARG A 166 -26.46 45.87 13.71
N GLY A 167 -26.94 44.65 13.86
CA GLY A 167 -28.10 44.08 13.20
C GLY A 167 -27.61 43.20 12.03
N ALA A 168 -28.00 41.93 12.07
CA ALA A 168 -28.20 41.01 10.95
C ALA A 168 -27.07 40.05 10.50
N ALA A 169 -27.54 38.79 10.44
CA ALA A 169 -27.35 37.83 9.35
C ALA A 169 -26.13 36.89 9.39
N ALA A 170 -26.39 35.74 10.02
CA ALA A 170 -25.81 34.46 9.64
C ALA A 170 -26.11 34.16 8.16
N ALA A 171 -25.06 33.92 7.37
CA ALA A 171 -25.17 33.29 6.06
C ALA A 171 -24.19 32.11 5.99
N ARG A 172 -24.75 30.91 6.17
CA ARG A 172 -24.11 29.64 5.83
C ARG A 172 -24.08 29.54 4.30
N GLY A 173 -22.90 29.63 3.70
CA GLY A 173 -22.70 29.39 2.26
C GLY A 173 -21.60 28.35 2.06
N GLY A 174 -21.98 27.08 1.90
CA GLY A 174 -21.06 26.01 1.51
C GLY A 174 -20.74 26.06 0.01
N PRO A 175 -19.48 25.84 -0.43
CA PRO A 175 -19.15 25.85 -1.84
C PRO A 175 -19.49 24.52 -2.54
N ALA A 176 -20.47 24.65 -3.43
CA ALA A 176 -20.73 23.93 -4.68
C ALA A 176 -19.76 22.80 -5.10
N GLY A 177 -20.28 21.57 -5.10
CA GLY A 177 -19.70 20.42 -5.78
C GLY A 177 -19.75 20.59 -7.31
N LYS A 178 -18.57 20.67 -7.94
CA LYS A 178 -18.43 20.63 -9.40
C LYS A 178 -18.74 19.22 -9.91
N ARG A 179 -19.86 19.11 -10.63
CA ARG A 179 -20.22 17.97 -11.49
C ARG A 179 -19.16 17.79 -12.59
N GLN A 180 -18.40 16.69 -12.56
CA GLN A 180 -17.69 16.21 -13.75
C GLN A 180 -18.62 15.28 -14.54
N ARG A 181 -19.01 15.76 -15.72
CA ARG A 181 -19.77 15.03 -16.72
C ARG A 181 -18.86 13.99 -17.36
N GLY A 182 -19.42 12.80 -17.60
CA GLY A 182 -18.75 11.73 -18.31
C GLY A 182 -18.29 12.17 -19.70
N ARG A 183 -17.09 11.73 -20.08
CA ARG A 183 -16.68 11.65 -21.49
C ARG A 183 -16.61 10.19 -21.90
N ARG A 184 -17.27 9.97 -23.04
CA ARG A 184 -17.43 8.74 -23.77
C ARG A 184 -16.08 8.11 -24.12
N LEU A 185 -16.06 6.78 -24.02
CA LEU A 185 -15.10 5.90 -24.65
C LEU A 185 -15.12 6.12 -26.17
N GLY A 186 -13.98 6.55 -26.72
CA GLY A 186 -13.69 6.54 -28.14
C GLY A 186 -13.16 5.17 -28.56
N PHE A 187 -13.74 4.64 -29.63
CA PHE A 187 -13.56 3.32 -30.21
C PHE A 187 -12.39 3.34 -31.22
N VAL A 188 -11.57 2.28 -31.20
CA VAL A 188 -10.87 1.60 -32.32
C VAL A 188 -10.07 2.43 -33.34
N GLN A 189 -8.76 2.14 -33.42
CA GLN A 189 -8.15 1.69 -34.69
C GLN A 189 -6.87 0.89 -34.43
N ARG A 190 -6.89 -0.41 -34.80
CA ARG A 190 -5.68 -1.21 -35.02
C ARG A 190 -5.11 -0.80 -36.38
N GLN A 191 -3.80 -0.66 -36.48
CA GLN A 191 -3.08 -0.80 -37.74
C GLN A 191 -2.13 -1.99 -37.63
N ASP A 192 -2.19 -2.78 -38.69
CA ASP A 192 -1.42 -3.99 -38.91
C ASP A 192 0.04 -3.69 -39.26
N GLY A 193 0.90 -4.69 -39.02
CA GLY A 193 1.96 -5.02 -39.97
C GLY A 193 3.35 -4.44 -39.71
N GLN A 194 4.26 -5.32 -39.28
CA GLN A 194 5.68 -5.48 -39.66
C GLN A 194 6.28 -6.47 -38.62
N GLY A 195 6.66 -7.72 -38.91
CA GLY A 195 7.45 -8.20 -40.05
C GLY A 195 8.90 -8.39 -39.57
N VAL A 196 9.19 -9.45 -38.81
CA VAL A 196 10.56 -9.78 -38.35
C VAL A 196 11.12 -10.87 -39.27
N PRO A 197 12.27 -10.67 -39.93
CA PRO A 197 12.86 -11.69 -40.78
C PRO A 197 13.55 -12.79 -39.95
N GLU A 198 13.33 -14.01 -40.43
CA GLU A 198 13.88 -15.29 -39.98
C GLU A 198 15.36 -15.39 -40.41
N THR A 199 16.28 -15.44 -39.44
CA THR A 199 17.68 -15.83 -39.69
C THR A 199 17.76 -17.35 -39.78
N ARG A 200 18.10 -17.85 -40.96
CA ARG A 200 18.52 -19.24 -41.19
C ARG A 200 20.00 -19.34 -40.87
N ASP A 201 20.34 -20.14 -39.86
CA ASP A 201 21.70 -20.64 -39.69
C ASP A 201 21.85 -21.93 -40.50
N THR A 202 22.87 -21.93 -41.35
CA THR A 202 23.46 -23.06 -42.07
C THR A 202 24.27 -23.94 -41.15
#